data_AF-A0A4U0SLM8-F1
#
_entry.id   AF-A0A4U0SLM8-F1
#
_cell.length_a   1.000
_cell.length_b   1.000
_cell.length_c   1.000
_cell.angle_alpha   90.00
_cell.angle_beta   90.00
_cell.angle_gamma   90.00
#
_symmetry.space_group_name_H-M   'P 1'
#
loop_
_entity.id
_entity.type
_entity.pdbx_description
1 polymer ?
#
loop_
_entity_poly.entity_id
_entity_poly.type
_entity_poly.pdbx_seq_one_letter_code
_entity_poly.pdbx_strand_id
1 'polypeptide(L)'
;MRTNRLIATGAAVAACAALLFAAQPSAAGSAPRLAASTTCVAAGSTGLYLSKAGEATMTFSPQFLDGLRKQGVTTQGVAPNTVVGGGSALRLPIGEKYDNIELPSGRVCYPGGMIWTKASTRTTYAVDDFWIKFAAVGNSKVFTTPKVNGATRAAGELNMANFSAAQALTAGEFSAHNNGVGPKRVTFTMDAEFARDLNEALGTDFKANMAWSTLDIAWSGAPTRALPSMKTPDLQGLSLFAEALKIPAGANAKHSSHSNSKAPGRASH
;
A
#
# COMPACT_ATOMS: atom_id res chain seq x y z
N MET A 1 -45.17 -86.28 -20.17
CA MET A 1 -44.68 -85.10 -20.91
C MET A 1 -43.17 -85.23 -21.07
N ARG A 2 -42.71 -85.29 -22.32
CA ARG A 2 -41.34 -85.56 -22.80
C ARG A 2 -40.66 -84.22 -23.13
N THR A 3 -39.49 -83.91 -22.55
CA THR A 3 -38.11 -84.02 -23.10
C THR A 3 -37.66 -82.90 -24.06
N ASN A 4 -36.42 -82.42 -23.80
CA ASN A 4 -35.37 -81.90 -24.73
C ASN A 4 -35.40 -80.42 -25.19
N ARG A 5 -34.36 -79.63 -24.81
CA ARG A 5 -33.11 -79.25 -25.57
C ARG A 5 -33.34 -77.91 -26.32
N LEU A 6 -32.41 -76.98 -26.59
CA LEU A 6 -30.97 -76.74 -26.39
C LEU A 6 -30.68 -75.31 -26.96
N ILE A 7 -29.64 -74.62 -26.44
CA ILE A 7 -28.70 -73.67 -27.15
C ILE A 7 -29.34 -72.33 -27.66
N ALA A 8 -28.81 -71.12 -27.46
CA ALA A 8 -27.45 -70.66 -27.75
C ALA A 8 -27.04 -69.35 -27.03
N THR A 9 -25.76 -69.34 -26.65
CA THR A 9 -24.78 -68.25 -26.59
C THR A 9 -25.08 -66.92 -27.28
N GLY A 10 -24.81 -65.83 -26.57
CA GLY A 10 -24.53 -64.51 -27.13
C GLY A 10 -23.73 -63.67 -26.14
N ALA A 11 -22.41 -63.73 -26.23
CA ALA A 11 -21.49 -62.91 -25.45
C ALA A 11 -21.54 -61.46 -25.95
N ALA A 12 -21.79 -60.51 -25.04
CA ALA A 12 -21.49 -59.11 -25.27
C ALA A 12 -20.65 -58.61 -24.09
N VAL A 13 -19.36 -58.42 -24.38
CA VAL A 13 -18.35 -57.85 -23.51
C VAL A 13 -18.72 -56.39 -23.24
N ALA A 14 -19.19 -56.09 -22.03
CA ALA A 14 -19.34 -54.71 -21.57
C ALA A 14 -17.95 -54.20 -21.16
N ALA A 15 -17.35 -53.39 -22.02
CA ALA A 15 -16.06 -52.76 -21.78
C ALA A 15 -16.16 -51.80 -20.58
N CYS A 16 -15.37 -52.10 -19.54
CA CYS A 16 -15.03 -51.17 -18.48
C CYS A 16 -14.31 -49.95 -19.04
N ALA A 17 -14.97 -48.79 -19.07
CA ALA A 17 -14.30 -47.50 -19.16
C ALA A 17 -14.24 -46.88 -17.75
N ALA A 18 -13.41 -47.47 -16.88
CA ALA A 18 -12.97 -46.81 -15.68
C ALA A 18 -11.96 -45.74 -16.09
N LEU A 19 -12.40 -44.48 -16.15
CA LEU A 19 -11.52 -43.32 -16.28
C LEU A 19 -10.63 -43.24 -15.04
N LEU A 20 -9.44 -43.86 -15.13
CA LEU A 20 -8.31 -43.59 -14.27
C LEU A 20 -7.85 -42.15 -14.53
N PHE A 21 -8.42 -41.21 -13.79
CA PHE A 21 -7.74 -39.94 -13.53
C PHE A 21 -6.56 -40.23 -12.61
N ALA A 22 -5.43 -40.62 -13.21
CA ALA A 22 -4.15 -40.56 -12.53
C ALA A 22 -3.91 -39.09 -12.18
N ALA A 23 -4.03 -38.77 -10.89
CA ALA A 23 -3.59 -37.50 -10.33
C ALA A 23 -2.10 -37.35 -10.62
N GLN A 24 -1.76 -36.58 -11.64
CA GLN A 24 -0.38 -36.14 -11.83
C GLN A 24 -0.05 -35.24 -10.63
N PRO A 25 1.03 -35.52 -9.87
CA PRO A 25 1.56 -34.53 -8.96
C PRO A 25 2.05 -33.38 -9.82
N SER A 26 1.27 -32.30 -9.88
CA SER A 26 1.74 -31.01 -10.36
C SER A 26 2.86 -30.59 -9.42
N ALA A 27 4.09 -30.94 -9.78
CA ALA A 27 5.28 -30.27 -9.29
C ALA A 27 5.20 -28.83 -9.80
N ALA A 28 4.48 -27.99 -9.05
CA ALA A 28 4.55 -26.55 -9.18
C ALA A 28 5.97 -26.17 -8.79
N GLY A 29 6.87 -26.23 -9.78
CA GLY A 29 8.19 -25.62 -9.69
C GLY A 29 7.96 -24.18 -9.27
N SER A 30 8.34 -23.87 -8.04
CA SER A 30 8.30 -22.51 -7.54
C SER A 30 9.20 -21.70 -8.46
N ALA A 31 8.61 -20.86 -9.31
CA ALA A 31 9.37 -19.92 -10.11
C ALA A 31 10.33 -19.18 -9.17
N PRO A 32 11.60 -18.95 -9.55
CA PRO A 32 12.52 -18.19 -8.71
C PRO A 32 11.87 -16.85 -8.41
N ARG A 33 11.49 -16.63 -7.13
CA ARG A 33 11.15 -15.29 -6.67
C ARG A 33 12.43 -14.48 -6.82
N LEU A 34 12.48 -13.62 -7.85
CA LEU A 34 13.49 -12.58 -7.91
C LEU A 34 13.42 -11.85 -6.57
N ALA A 35 14.52 -11.94 -5.80
CA ALA A 35 14.62 -11.25 -4.53
C ALA A 35 14.39 -9.77 -4.81
N ALA A 36 13.31 -9.22 -4.25
CA ALA A 36 13.08 -7.79 -4.30
C ALA A 36 14.29 -7.09 -3.67
N SER A 37 14.71 -5.97 -4.25
CA SER A 37 15.81 -5.19 -3.69
C SER A 37 15.39 -4.77 -2.28
N THR A 38 16.09 -5.24 -1.26
CA THR A 38 15.74 -5.02 0.15
C THR A 38 16.02 -3.60 0.63
N THR A 39 16.54 -2.73 -0.23
CA THR A 39 16.89 -1.34 0.11
C THR A 39 16.37 -0.39 -0.96
N CYS A 40 15.88 0.78 -0.54
CA CYS A 40 15.61 1.87 -1.47
C CYS A 40 16.86 2.22 -2.28
N VAL A 41 16.66 2.77 -3.48
CA VAL A 41 17.78 3.39 -4.18
C VAL A 41 18.23 4.56 -3.31
N ALA A 42 19.54 4.68 -3.05
CA ALA A 42 20.06 5.71 -2.16
C ALA A 42 19.63 7.11 -2.61
N ALA A 43 19.26 7.97 -1.64
CA ALA A 43 18.87 9.34 -1.91
C ALA A 43 19.92 10.06 -2.80
N GLY A 44 19.45 10.77 -3.82
CA GLY A 44 20.28 11.43 -4.85
C GLY A 44 20.67 10.55 -6.05
N SER A 45 20.31 9.28 -6.05
CA SER A 45 20.47 8.39 -7.21
C SER A 45 19.34 8.56 -8.23
N THR A 46 19.61 8.31 -9.51
CA THR A 46 18.60 8.41 -10.58
C THR A 46 17.79 7.11 -10.69
N GLY A 47 16.47 7.20 -10.57
CA GLY A 47 15.52 6.08 -10.63
C GLY A 47 14.36 6.30 -11.60
N LEU A 48 13.31 5.50 -11.49
CA LEU A 48 11.98 5.81 -12.01
C LEU A 48 11.17 6.42 -10.87
N TYR A 49 10.32 7.41 -11.11
CA TYR A 49 9.62 8.15 -10.05
C TYR A 49 8.25 8.61 -10.51
N LEU A 50 7.35 8.87 -9.55
CA LEU A 50 6.00 9.38 -9.81
C LEU A 50 5.97 10.90 -10.06
N SER A 51 6.99 11.64 -9.61
CA SER A 51 7.08 13.09 -9.81
C SER A 51 8.53 13.56 -9.74
N LYS A 52 8.79 14.83 -10.13
CA LYS A 52 10.13 15.43 -9.95
C LYS A 52 10.39 15.83 -8.50
N ALA A 53 9.36 16.36 -7.85
CA ALA A 53 9.41 16.85 -6.49
C ALA A 53 8.07 16.62 -5.80
N GLY A 54 8.00 16.97 -4.52
CA GLY A 54 6.77 16.94 -3.75
C GLY A 54 7.06 16.87 -2.27
N GLU A 55 5.97 16.82 -1.51
CA GLU A 55 6.01 16.57 -0.07
C GLU A 55 4.83 15.68 0.29
N ALA A 56 5.03 14.83 1.30
CA ALA A 56 3.96 14.17 1.99
C ALA A 56 4.04 14.40 3.49
N THR A 57 2.89 14.41 4.14
CA THR A 57 2.78 14.44 5.60
C THR A 57 1.96 13.24 6.07
N MET A 58 2.60 12.37 6.84
CA MET A 58 1.95 11.29 7.56
C MET A 58 1.61 11.77 8.97
N THR A 59 0.35 12.11 9.21
CA THR A 59 -0.15 12.55 10.52
C THR A 59 -0.61 11.35 11.33
N PHE A 60 -0.10 11.20 12.55
CA PHE A 60 -0.48 10.11 13.45
C PHE A 60 -1.87 10.34 14.05
N SER A 61 -2.64 9.26 14.22
CA SER A 61 -3.96 9.35 14.86
C SER A 61 -3.82 9.64 16.36
N PRO A 62 -4.79 10.32 16.99
CA PRO A 62 -4.77 10.56 18.43
C PRO A 62 -4.63 9.28 19.23
N GLN A 63 -5.36 8.22 18.86
CA GLN A 63 -5.29 6.92 19.52
C GLN A 63 -3.89 6.30 19.46
N PHE A 64 -3.21 6.40 18.32
CA PHE A 64 -1.83 5.92 18.19
C PHE A 64 -0.87 6.71 19.07
N LEU A 65 -0.94 8.04 19.02
CA LEU A 65 -0.12 8.93 19.84
C LEU A 65 -0.32 8.70 21.34
N ASP A 66 -1.56 8.52 21.79
CA ASP A 66 -1.87 8.26 23.19
C ASP A 66 -1.32 6.92 23.66
N GLY A 67 -1.37 5.88 22.81
CA GLY A 67 -0.73 4.59 23.09
C GLY A 67 0.79 4.71 23.27
N LEU A 68 1.47 5.49 22.42
CA LEU A 68 2.90 5.77 22.56
C LEU A 68 3.20 6.54 23.86
N ARG A 69 2.47 7.63 24.12
CA ARG A 69 2.65 8.47 25.31
C ARG A 69 2.45 7.71 26.60
N LYS A 70 1.42 6.86 26.68
CA LYS A 70 1.15 6.01 27.85
C LYS A 70 2.34 5.11 28.19
N GLN A 71 3.11 4.71 27.20
CA GLN A 71 4.31 3.88 27.37
C GLN A 71 5.62 4.69 27.49
N GLY A 72 5.54 6.03 27.52
CA GLY A 72 6.74 6.88 27.54
C GLY A 72 7.58 6.73 26.28
N VAL A 73 6.95 6.49 25.13
CA VAL A 73 7.62 6.33 23.84
C VAL A 73 7.71 7.68 23.12
N THR A 74 8.90 8.01 22.63
CA THR A 74 9.15 9.18 21.78
C THR A 74 9.31 8.77 20.32
N THR A 75 9.01 9.69 19.40
CA THR A 75 9.16 9.47 17.96
C THR A 75 10.26 10.38 17.41
N GLN A 76 11.15 9.82 16.60
CA GLN A 76 12.18 10.53 15.84
C GLN A 76 12.06 10.18 14.36
N GLY A 77 12.47 11.11 13.49
CA GLY A 77 12.53 10.85 12.04
C GLY A 77 13.88 10.24 11.67
N VAL A 78 13.87 9.28 10.75
CA VAL A 78 15.08 8.83 10.06
C VAL A 78 15.19 9.63 8.77
N ALA A 79 16.32 10.33 8.59
CA ALA A 79 16.55 11.16 7.42
C ALA A 79 16.35 10.35 6.12
N PRO A 80 15.75 10.96 5.07
CA PRO A 80 15.43 12.39 4.94
C PRO A 80 14.11 12.81 5.62
N ASN A 81 13.41 11.89 6.29
CA ASN A 81 12.13 12.20 6.93
C ASN A 81 12.34 12.99 8.23
N THR A 82 11.42 13.93 8.48
CA THR A 82 11.49 14.81 9.65
C THR A 82 10.21 14.72 10.47
N VAL A 83 10.34 14.60 11.79
CA VAL A 83 9.19 14.72 12.69
C VAL A 83 8.78 16.18 12.78
N VAL A 84 7.48 16.44 12.63
CA VAL A 84 6.87 17.77 12.67
C VAL A 84 5.67 17.79 13.60
N GLY A 85 5.08 18.98 13.81
CA GLY A 85 3.89 19.13 14.65
C GLY A 85 4.10 18.65 16.09
N GLY A 86 5.30 18.87 16.65
CA GLY A 86 5.63 18.45 18.02
C GLY A 86 5.60 16.92 18.24
N GLY A 87 5.86 16.12 17.21
CA GLY A 87 5.82 14.65 17.32
C GLY A 87 4.55 14.00 16.77
N SER A 88 3.59 14.80 16.29
CA SER A 88 2.29 14.30 15.80
C SER A 88 2.30 13.89 14.33
N ALA A 89 3.34 14.22 13.57
CA ALA A 89 3.42 13.86 12.16
C ALA A 89 4.87 13.63 11.72
N LEU A 90 5.01 12.91 10.60
CA LEU A 90 6.24 12.75 9.85
C LEU A 90 6.07 13.46 8.51
N ARG A 91 7.01 14.31 8.14
CA ARG A 91 7.12 14.93 6.82
C ARG A 91 8.15 14.17 5.99
N LEU A 92 7.77 13.89 4.75
CA LEU A 92 8.50 13.07 3.81
C LEU A 92 8.74 13.87 2.53
N PRO A 93 9.99 14.08 2.12
CA PRO A 93 10.26 14.67 0.82
C PRO A 93 10.00 13.63 -0.29
N ILE A 94 9.48 14.11 -1.42
CA ILE A 94 9.08 13.28 -2.57
C ILE A 94 9.82 13.73 -3.82
N GLY A 95 10.03 12.81 -4.75
CA GLY A 95 10.53 13.06 -6.09
C GLY A 95 11.90 12.48 -6.36
N GLU A 96 12.54 12.95 -7.43
CA GLU A 96 13.66 12.26 -8.10
C GLU A 96 14.90 12.01 -7.25
N LYS A 97 15.05 12.75 -6.15
CA LYS A 97 16.16 12.61 -5.20
C LYS A 97 15.82 11.74 -4.00
N TYR A 98 14.56 11.45 -3.80
CA TYR A 98 14.04 10.89 -2.57
C TYR A 98 13.35 9.56 -2.81
N ASP A 99 12.43 9.43 -3.76
CA ASP A 99 11.73 8.16 -3.98
C ASP A 99 12.12 7.49 -5.30
N ASN A 100 11.82 6.18 -5.39
CA ASN A 100 11.96 5.44 -6.63
C ASN A 100 10.92 4.33 -6.74
N ILE A 101 10.48 4.08 -7.96
CA ILE A 101 9.67 2.91 -8.33
C ILE A 101 10.63 1.72 -8.48
N GLU A 102 10.38 0.68 -7.70
CA GLU A 102 11.07 -0.60 -7.80
C GLU A 102 10.41 -1.46 -8.88
N LEU A 103 11.21 -1.92 -9.85
CA LEU A 103 10.78 -2.88 -10.85
C LEU A 103 11.37 -4.27 -10.53
N PRO A 104 10.62 -5.35 -10.78
CA PRO A 104 9.28 -5.40 -11.40
C PRO A 104 8.11 -5.24 -10.42
N SER A 105 8.38 -5.02 -9.12
CA SER A 105 7.36 -5.07 -8.06
C SER A 105 6.28 -3.98 -8.14
N GLY A 106 6.61 -2.84 -8.77
CA GLY A 106 5.73 -1.68 -8.87
C GLY A 106 5.57 -0.89 -7.58
N ARG A 107 6.38 -1.20 -6.56
CA ARG A 107 6.37 -0.51 -5.27
C ARG A 107 7.11 0.81 -5.40
N VAL A 108 6.64 1.84 -4.73
CA VAL A 108 7.39 3.09 -4.57
C VAL A 108 8.14 3.02 -3.24
N CYS A 109 9.46 3.07 -3.31
CA CYS A 109 10.34 3.11 -2.16
C CYS A 109 10.49 4.54 -1.67
N TYR A 110 10.34 4.72 -0.37
CA TYR A 110 10.57 5.98 0.33
C TYR A 110 11.68 5.73 1.37
N PRO A 111 12.88 6.28 1.17
CA PRO A 111 13.96 6.14 2.10
C PRO A 111 13.70 6.98 3.34
N GLY A 112 14.35 6.58 4.43
CA GLY A 112 14.06 7.15 5.73
C GLY A 112 12.74 6.62 6.30
N GLY A 113 12.42 7.09 7.49
CA GLY A 113 11.26 6.58 8.22
C GLY A 113 11.22 7.16 9.62
N MET A 114 11.07 6.28 10.62
CA MET A 114 10.85 6.70 11.99
C MET A 114 11.45 5.72 13.00
N ILE A 115 11.87 6.26 14.13
CA ILE A 115 12.31 5.50 15.30
C ILE A 115 11.37 5.82 16.45
N TRP A 116 10.81 4.79 17.05
CA TRP A 116 10.10 4.86 18.32
C TRP A 116 11.02 4.37 19.43
N THR A 117 11.22 5.18 20.47
CA THR A 117 12.11 4.85 21.60
C THR A 117 11.35 4.85 22.91
N LYS A 118 11.33 3.70 23.60
CA LYS A 118 10.79 3.57 24.96
C LYS A 118 11.87 3.95 25.97
N ALA A 119 11.69 5.08 26.66
CA ALA A 119 12.74 5.62 27.54
C ALA A 119 13.09 4.68 28.72
N SER A 120 12.11 4.01 29.32
CA SER A 120 12.31 3.18 30.51
C SER A 120 13.16 1.94 30.26
N THR A 121 13.06 1.34 29.07
CA THR A 121 13.81 0.13 28.69
C THR A 121 14.93 0.42 27.70
N ARG A 122 15.02 1.66 27.20
CA ARG A 122 15.85 2.07 26.05
C ARG A 122 15.60 1.25 24.78
N THR A 123 14.44 0.62 24.68
CA THR A 123 14.09 -0.18 23.51
C THR A 123 13.78 0.73 22.33
N THR A 124 14.35 0.43 21.16
CA THR A 124 14.06 1.12 19.92
C THR A 124 13.34 0.21 18.93
N TYR A 125 12.34 0.77 18.24
CA TYR A 125 11.71 0.16 17.07
C TYR A 125 11.90 1.12 15.90
N ALA A 126 12.69 0.74 14.91
CA ALA A 126 13.07 1.58 13.79
C ALA A 126 12.49 1.05 12.48
N VAL A 127 11.98 1.98 11.68
CA VAL A 127 11.61 1.83 10.28
C VAL A 127 12.57 2.74 9.52
N ASP A 128 13.56 2.16 8.85
CA ASP A 128 14.61 2.93 8.17
C ASP A 128 14.21 3.31 6.75
N ASP A 129 13.44 2.47 6.09
CA ASP A 129 12.85 2.67 4.76
C ASP A 129 11.45 2.04 4.74
N PHE A 130 10.58 2.48 3.84
CA PHE A 130 9.30 1.80 3.60
C PHE A 130 8.89 1.86 2.13
N TRP A 131 8.02 0.93 1.73
CA TRP A 131 7.53 0.78 0.36
C TRP A 131 6.02 0.92 0.33
N ILE A 132 5.49 1.68 -0.61
CA ILE A 132 4.05 1.74 -0.89
C ILE A 132 3.75 0.93 -2.15
N LYS A 133 2.89 -0.08 -2.04
CA LYS A 133 2.31 -0.80 -3.18
C LYS A 133 0.90 -0.30 -3.42
N PHE A 134 0.68 0.35 -4.56
CA PHE A 134 -0.63 0.75 -5.03
C PHE A 134 -1.30 -0.43 -5.75
N ALA A 135 -2.32 -1.03 -5.13
CA ALA A 135 -3.07 -2.12 -5.75
C ALA A 135 -4.21 -1.54 -6.60
N ALA A 136 -4.39 -2.03 -7.83
CA ALA A 136 -5.54 -1.65 -8.68
C ALA A 136 -6.87 -2.23 -8.15
N VAL A 137 -6.80 -3.41 -7.53
CA VAL A 137 -7.94 -4.12 -6.94
C VAL A 137 -7.55 -4.60 -5.54
N GLY A 138 -8.44 -4.39 -4.57
CA GLY A 138 -8.20 -4.73 -3.16
C GLY A 138 -7.40 -3.69 -2.39
N ASN A 139 -6.74 -4.12 -1.32
CA ASN A 139 -5.99 -3.24 -0.44
C ASN A 139 -4.57 -2.99 -0.98
N SER A 140 -4.24 -1.72 -1.12
CA SER A 140 -2.88 -1.23 -1.18
C SER A 140 -2.19 -1.44 0.16
N LYS A 141 -0.87 -1.54 0.14
CA LYS A 141 -0.06 -1.94 1.31
C LYS A 141 1.16 -1.05 1.48
N VAL A 142 1.57 -0.89 2.73
CA VAL A 142 2.82 -0.23 3.11
C VAL A 142 3.72 -1.28 3.76
N PHE A 143 4.90 -1.50 3.21
CA PHE A 143 5.85 -2.51 3.69
C PHE A 143 7.07 -1.85 4.32
N THR A 144 7.71 -2.55 5.24
CA THR A 144 9.02 -2.16 5.79
C THR A 144 9.75 -3.40 6.30
N THR A 145 11.06 -3.26 6.55
CA THR A 145 11.84 -4.26 7.28
C THR A 145 12.30 -3.62 8.59
N PRO A 146 11.52 -3.76 9.68
CA PRO A 146 11.80 -3.01 10.90
C PRO A 146 13.02 -3.58 11.63
N LYS A 147 13.61 -2.75 12.49
CA LYS A 147 14.69 -3.13 13.39
C LYS A 147 14.27 -2.91 14.83
N VAL A 148 14.54 -3.88 15.69
CA VAL A 148 14.36 -3.76 17.14
C VAL A 148 15.74 -3.71 17.78
N ASN A 149 16.05 -2.64 18.51
CA ASN A 149 17.39 -2.41 19.09
C ASN A 149 18.53 -2.54 18.05
N GLY A 150 18.29 -2.09 16.82
CA GLY A 150 19.24 -2.17 15.71
C GLY A 150 19.32 -3.54 15.02
N ALA A 151 18.74 -4.60 15.59
CA ALA A 151 18.67 -5.90 14.96
C ALA A 151 17.50 -5.97 13.99
N THR A 152 17.78 -6.37 12.75
CA THR A 152 16.74 -6.59 11.74
C THR A 152 15.78 -7.68 12.20
N ARG A 153 14.49 -7.46 11.99
CA ARG A 153 13.44 -8.44 12.27
C ARG A 153 13.77 -9.79 11.61
N ALA A 154 13.78 -10.87 12.39
CA ALA A 154 14.15 -12.21 11.91
C ALA A 154 13.22 -12.72 10.81
N ALA A 155 11.93 -12.40 10.89
CA ALA A 155 10.94 -12.74 9.87
C ALA A 155 11.01 -11.83 8.61
N GLY A 156 11.92 -10.84 8.59
CA GLY A 156 12.17 -9.97 7.44
C GLY A 156 11.09 -8.91 7.23
N GLU A 157 10.73 -8.69 5.96
CA GLU A 157 9.74 -7.70 5.53
C GLU A 157 8.38 -7.93 6.23
N LEU A 158 7.72 -6.81 6.52
CA LEU A 158 6.47 -6.73 7.26
C LEU A 158 5.51 -5.80 6.52
N ASN A 159 4.22 -6.17 6.47
CA ASN A 159 3.16 -5.23 6.13
C ASN A 159 2.89 -4.32 7.33
N MET A 160 3.18 -3.03 7.22
CA MET A 160 2.96 -2.03 8.27
C MET A 160 1.52 -1.54 8.27
N ALA A 161 0.98 -1.25 7.08
CA ALA A 161 -0.33 -0.65 6.96
C ALA A 161 -1.07 -1.05 5.68
N ASN A 162 -2.39 -0.98 5.75
CA ASN A 162 -3.29 -1.19 4.63
C ASN A 162 -4.04 0.12 4.31
N PHE A 163 -4.36 0.32 3.03
CA PHE A 163 -5.25 1.38 2.55
C PHE A 163 -5.90 0.97 1.22
N SER A 164 -6.82 1.77 0.70
CA SER A 164 -7.39 1.52 -0.63
C SER A 164 -6.98 2.59 -1.64
N ALA A 165 -6.68 2.17 -2.88
CA ALA A 165 -6.46 3.10 -3.98
C ALA A 165 -7.73 3.92 -4.29
N ALA A 166 -8.91 3.32 -4.13
CA ALA A 166 -10.18 4.02 -4.28
C ALA A 166 -10.31 5.22 -3.33
N GLN A 167 -9.94 5.08 -2.05
CA GLN A 167 -9.89 6.19 -1.12
C GLN A 167 -8.96 7.29 -1.60
N ALA A 168 -7.73 6.93 -1.99
CA ALA A 168 -6.73 7.90 -2.43
C ALA A 168 -7.12 8.63 -3.73
N LEU A 169 -7.88 7.99 -4.61
CA LEU A 169 -8.32 8.56 -5.88
C LEU A 169 -9.76 9.14 -5.81
N THR A 170 -10.35 9.19 -4.62
CA THR A 170 -11.71 9.73 -4.45
C THR A 170 -11.74 11.21 -4.87
N ALA A 171 -12.78 11.59 -5.62
CA ALA A 171 -12.96 12.97 -6.07
C ALA A 171 -13.04 13.94 -4.86
N GLY A 172 -12.32 15.06 -4.94
CA GLY A 172 -12.18 16.01 -3.83
C GLY A 172 -11.05 15.70 -2.86
N GLU A 173 -10.76 14.42 -2.62
CA GLU A 173 -9.56 13.98 -1.89
C GLU A 173 -8.32 14.06 -2.78
N PHE A 174 -8.41 13.63 -4.04
CA PHE A 174 -7.35 13.83 -5.03
C PHE A 174 -7.49 15.20 -5.72
N SER A 175 -6.69 16.18 -5.31
CA SER A 175 -6.80 17.56 -5.78
C SER A 175 -5.48 18.33 -5.70
N ALA A 176 -5.44 19.51 -6.30
CA ALA A 176 -4.32 20.42 -6.16
C ALA A 176 -4.23 20.96 -4.72
N HIS A 177 -3.05 20.87 -4.11
CA HIS A 177 -2.73 21.41 -2.78
C HIS A 177 -1.21 21.39 -2.57
N ASN A 178 -0.70 22.18 -1.62
CA ASN A 178 0.74 22.21 -1.26
C ASN A 178 1.70 22.35 -2.47
N ASN A 179 1.33 23.16 -3.48
CA ASN A 179 2.06 23.34 -4.74
C ASN A 179 2.21 22.08 -5.62
N GLY A 180 1.41 21.05 -5.36
CA GLY A 180 1.35 19.82 -6.13
C GLY A 180 -0.09 19.35 -6.35
N VAL A 181 -0.22 18.08 -6.75
CA VAL A 181 -1.48 17.37 -6.92
C VAL A 181 -1.35 16.02 -6.23
N GLY A 182 -2.41 15.57 -5.55
CA GLY A 182 -2.46 14.24 -4.95
C GLY A 182 -3.59 14.09 -3.93
N PRO A 183 -3.64 12.98 -3.18
CA PRO A 183 -4.61 12.77 -2.12
C PRO A 183 -4.30 13.62 -0.89
N LYS A 184 -5.31 14.32 -0.38
CA LYS A 184 -5.25 15.07 0.88
C LYS A 184 -5.33 14.17 2.12
N ARG A 185 -6.02 13.04 2.02
CA ARG A 185 -6.21 12.15 3.17
C ARG A 185 -6.39 10.69 2.79
N VAL A 186 -5.32 9.92 2.94
CA VAL A 186 -5.36 8.45 2.87
C VAL A 186 -5.17 7.87 4.26
N THR A 187 -6.16 7.16 4.77
CA THR A 187 -6.10 6.55 6.09
C THR A 187 -5.34 5.25 6.02
N PHE A 188 -4.34 5.11 6.88
CA PHE A 188 -3.56 3.89 7.04
C PHE A 188 -4.07 3.12 8.25
N THR A 189 -4.52 1.90 8.00
CA THR A 189 -4.95 0.97 9.05
C THR A 189 -3.82 0.00 9.37
N MET A 190 -3.58 -0.22 10.66
CA MET A 190 -2.46 -1.00 11.16
C MET A 190 -2.63 -2.47 10.78
N ASP A 191 -1.60 -3.09 10.24
CA ASP A 191 -1.59 -4.54 10.04
C ASP A 191 -1.53 -5.30 11.37
N ALA A 192 -2.09 -6.50 11.44
CA ALA A 192 -2.10 -7.31 12.65
C ALA A 192 -0.70 -7.70 13.12
N GLU A 193 0.19 -8.00 12.17
CA GLU A 193 1.56 -8.38 12.47
C GLU A 193 2.36 -7.18 12.98
N PHE A 194 2.18 -6.02 12.37
CA PHE A 194 2.81 -4.79 12.82
C PHE A 194 2.33 -4.34 14.20
N ALA A 195 1.03 -4.45 14.47
CA ALA A 195 0.49 -4.18 15.81
C ALA A 195 1.14 -5.08 16.87
N ARG A 196 1.25 -6.39 16.59
CA ARG A 196 1.89 -7.36 17.48
C ARG A 196 3.35 -7.00 17.73
N ASP A 197 4.11 -6.75 16.67
CA ASP A 197 5.53 -6.43 16.75
C ASP A 197 5.79 -5.14 17.56
N LEU A 198 5.01 -4.08 17.34
CA LEU A 198 5.11 -2.85 18.12
C LEU A 198 4.75 -3.08 19.59
N ASN A 199 3.68 -3.82 19.87
CA ASN A 199 3.25 -4.12 21.22
C ASN A 199 4.28 -4.95 21.98
N GLU A 200 4.90 -5.92 21.33
CA GLU A 200 5.97 -6.73 21.91
C GLU A 200 7.21 -5.89 22.22
N ALA A 201 7.65 -5.05 21.27
CA ALA A 201 8.85 -4.24 21.44
C ALA A 201 8.66 -3.08 22.44
N LEU A 202 7.50 -2.42 22.42
CA LEU A 202 7.29 -1.16 23.14
C LEU A 202 6.29 -1.29 24.31
N GLY A 203 5.67 -2.44 24.51
CA GLY A 203 4.65 -2.66 25.54
C GLY A 203 3.36 -1.87 25.31
N THR A 204 3.07 -1.47 24.07
CA THR A 204 1.82 -0.81 23.68
C THR A 204 0.66 -1.82 23.61
N ASP A 205 -0.56 -1.35 23.35
CA ASP A 205 -1.74 -2.21 23.15
C ASP A 205 -2.52 -1.84 21.88
N PHE A 206 -1.80 -1.62 20.78
CA PHE A 206 -2.38 -1.33 19.48
C PHE A 206 -3.11 -2.56 18.91
N LYS A 207 -4.14 -2.31 18.12
CA LYS A 207 -4.98 -3.36 17.54
C LYS A 207 -4.85 -3.38 16.02
N ALA A 208 -4.95 -4.57 15.45
CA ALA A 208 -5.11 -4.73 14.01
C ALA A 208 -6.28 -3.88 13.49
N ASN A 209 -6.15 -3.36 12.27
CA ASN A 209 -7.11 -2.52 11.57
C ASN A 209 -7.39 -1.15 12.21
N MET A 210 -6.72 -0.76 13.31
CA MET A 210 -6.87 0.59 13.85
C MET A 210 -6.28 1.62 12.88
N ALA A 211 -6.96 2.75 12.68
CA ALA A 211 -6.38 3.87 11.97
C ALA A 211 -5.24 4.46 12.82
N TRP A 212 -4.01 4.39 12.33
CA TRP A 212 -2.83 4.85 13.07
C TRP A 212 -2.19 6.08 12.46
N SER A 213 -2.42 6.33 11.16
CA SER A 213 -2.02 7.57 10.52
C SER A 213 -2.90 7.92 9.31
N THR A 214 -2.79 9.16 8.87
CA THR A 214 -3.33 9.65 7.60
C THR A 214 -2.21 10.27 6.78
N LEU A 215 -2.16 9.95 5.49
CA LEU A 215 -1.19 10.47 4.54
C LEU A 215 -1.83 11.54 3.65
N ASP A 216 -1.23 12.72 3.65
CA ASP A 216 -1.43 13.82 2.69
C ASP A 216 -0.23 13.79 1.74
N ILE A 217 -0.45 13.76 0.43
CA ILE A 217 0.62 13.75 -0.57
C ILE A 217 0.36 14.79 -1.65
N ALA A 218 1.36 15.64 -1.89
CA ALA A 218 1.38 16.58 -3.01
C ALA A 218 2.58 16.33 -3.92
N TRP A 219 2.34 15.70 -5.07
CA TRP A 219 3.35 15.51 -6.11
C TRP A 219 3.43 16.74 -7.01
N SER A 220 4.64 17.15 -7.38
CA SER A 220 4.87 18.29 -8.28
C SER A 220 5.89 17.97 -9.38
N GLY A 221 5.62 18.54 -10.56
CA GLY A 221 6.43 18.32 -11.77
C GLY A 221 6.18 16.96 -12.43
N ALA A 222 6.09 16.97 -13.76
CA ALA A 222 5.90 15.74 -14.54
C ALA A 222 7.12 14.80 -14.40
N PRO A 223 6.92 13.47 -14.26
CA PRO A 223 8.02 12.50 -14.25
C PRO A 223 9.00 12.77 -15.39
N THR A 224 10.31 12.72 -15.13
CA THR A 224 11.32 12.90 -16.17
C THR A 224 11.39 11.70 -17.13
N ARG A 225 10.80 10.55 -16.77
CA ARG A 225 10.82 9.33 -17.57
C ARG A 225 9.42 8.74 -17.66
N ALA A 226 9.03 8.33 -18.86
CA ALA A 226 7.84 7.53 -19.05
C ALA A 226 8.00 6.21 -18.29
N LEU A 227 6.98 5.84 -17.51
CA LEU A 227 6.94 4.53 -16.89
C LEU A 227 6.87 3.46 -18.00
N PRO A 228 7.71 2.40 -17.97
CA PRO A 228 7.70 1.35 -18.99
C PRO A 228 6.31 0.74 -19.10
N SER A 229 5.86 0.30 -20.29
CA SER A 229 4.47 -0.14 -20.51
C SER A 229 4.00 -1.15 -19.46
N MET A 230 3.21 -0.68 -18.50
CA MET A 230 2.92 -1.30 -17.20
C MET A 230 1.77 -2.32 -17.31
N LYS A 231 1.90 -3.35 -18.15
CA LYS A 231 0.80 -4.31 -18.40
C LYS A 231 0.69 -5.44 -17.35
N THR A 232 1.49 -5.43 -16.29
CA THR A 232 1.36 -6.44 -15.22
C THR A 232 0.33 -6.01 -14.17
N PRO A 233 -0.42 -6.94 -13.54
CA PRO A 233 -1.37 -6.60 -12.49
C PRO A 233 -0.74 -5.80 -11.34
N ASP A 234 0.52 -6.09 -11.00
CA ASP A 234 1.26 -5.40 -9.94
C ASP A 234 1.55 -3.92 -10.26
N LEU A 235 1.64 -3.56 -11.55
CA LEU A 235 1.90 -2.20 -12.01
C LEU A 235 0.61 -1.43 -12.38
N GLN A 236 -0.54 -2.11 -12.45
CA GLN A 236 -1.79 -1.48 -12.85
C GLN A 236 -2.23 -0.40 -11.85
N GLY A 237 -2.06 -0.63 -10.55
CA GLY A 237 -2.41 0.37 -9.54
C GLY A 237 -1.50 1.59 -9.63
N LEU A 238 -0.20 1.38 -9.77
CA LEU A 238 0.76 2.47 -10.01
C LEU A 238 0.42 3.28 -11.28
N SER A 239 -0.04 2.60 -12.34
CA SER A 239 -0.49 3.25 -13.58
C SER A 239 -1.68 4.19 -13.34
N LEU A 240 -2.67 3.77 -12.54
CA LEU A 240 -3.83 4.61 -12.22
C LEU A 240 -3.42 5.90 -11.52
N PHE A 241 -2.48 5.84 -10.58
CA PHE A 241 -1.95 7.04 -9.92
C PHE A 241 -1.15 7.91 -10.88
N ALA A 242 -0.29 7.31 -11.72
CA ALA A 242 0.48 8.05 -12.70
C ALA A 242 -0.39 8.79 -13.72
N GLU A 243 -1.51 8.20 -14.16
CA GLU A 243 -2.48 8.88 -15.02
C GLU A 243 -3.24 10.00 -14.28
N ALA A 244 -3.65 9.77 -13.02
CA ALA A 244 -4.32 10.79 -12.22
C ALA A 244 -3.45 12.06 -12.03
N LEU A 245 -2.13 11.90 -11.95
CA LEU A 245 -1.17 13.01 -11.87
C LEU A 245 -1.04 13.85 -13.15
N LYS A 246 -1.44 13.31 -14.32
CA LYS A 246 -1.41 14.05 -15.58
C LYS A 246 -2.59 14.99 -15.74
N ILE A 247 -3.62 14.88 -14.90
CA ILE A 247 -4.82 15.72 -14.98
C ILE A 247 -4.46 17.14 -14.53
N PRO A 248 -4.62 18.18 -15.38
CA PRO A 248 -4.32 19.56 -15.00
C PRO A 248 -5.12 19.99 -13.77
N ALA A 249 -4.47 20.65 -12.81
CA ALA A 249 -5.05 21.15 -11.57
C ALA A 249 -6.36 21.96 -11.72
N GLY A 250 -6.66 22.48 -12.92
CA GLY A 250 -7.88 23.25 -13.23
C GLY A 250 -9.07 22.45 -13.82
N ALA A 251 -8.94 21.15 -14.08
CA ALA A 251 -10.02 20.39 -14.73
C ALA A 251 -11.18 20.01 -13.77
N ASN A 252 -10.90 19.81 -12.48
CA ASN A 252 -11.92 19.38 -11.50
C ASN A 252 -12.81 20.51 -10.96
N ALA A 253 -12.48 21.78 -11.22
CA ALA A 253 -13.26 22.92 -10.73
C ALA A 253 -14.55 23.19 -11.52
N LYS A 254 -14.71 22.63 -12.74
CA LYS A 254 -15.83 22.97 -13.63
C LYS A 254 -17.12 22.15 -13.43
N HIS A 255 -17.11 21.11 -12.60
CA HIS A 255 -18.33 20.28 -12.37
C HIS A 255 -19.14 20.64 -11.11
N SER A 256 -18.75 21.67 -10.35
CA SER A 256 -19.43 22.04 -9.09
C SER A 256 -20.41 23.22 -9.20
N SER A 257 -20.59 23.86 -10.36
CA SER A 257 -21.39 25.10 -10.46
C SER A 257 -22.59 24.99 -11.40
N HIS A 258 -23.50 24.03 -11.18
CA HIS A 258 -24.86 24.08 -11.72
C HIS A 258 -25.86 23.67 -10.62
N SER A 259 -25.97 24.50 -9.58
CA SER A 259 -27.11 24.46 -8.66
C SER A 259 -27.96 25.72 -8.90
N ASN A 260 -29.13 25.49 -9.48
CA ASN A 260 -30.19 26.46 -9.76
C ASN A 260 -30.47 27.41 -8.60
N SER A 261 -30.33 28.73 -8.83
CA SER A 261 -31.12 29.74 -8.10
C SER A 261 -32.27 30.20 -9.00
N LYS A 262 -33.44 29.57 -8.83
CA LYS A 262 -34.71 30.12 -9.31
C LYS A 262 -35.46 30.67 -8.10
N ALA A 263 -35.36 31.97 -7.89
CA ALA A 263 -36.11 32.69 -6.85
C ALA A 263 -37.61 32.73 -7.22
N PRO A 264 -38.54 32.51 -6.27
CA PRO A 264 -39.94 32.82 -6.50
C PRO A 264 -40.22 34.31 -6.28
N GLY A 265 -40.95 34.87 -7.24
CA GLY A 265 -41.37 36.27 -7.27
C GLY A 265 -42.31 36.64 -6.12
N ARG A 266 -42.12 37.88 -5.69
CA ARG A 266 -42.91 38.63 -4.73
C ARG A 266 -44.29 38.94 -5.35
N ALA A 267 -45.38 38.50 -4.71
CA ALA A 267 -46.72 38.97 -5.04
C ALA A 267 -47.17 39.98 -3.96
N SER A 268 -47.47 41.18 -4.41
CA SER A 268 -48.11 42.24 -3.64
C SER A 268 -49.61 41.98 -3.59
N HIS A 269 -50.22 42.06 -2.41
CA HIS A 269 -51.59 42.52 -2.16
C HIS A 269 -51.70 42.99 -0.71
#